data_AF-A0A4T0CNH7-F1
#
_entry.id   AF-A0A4T0CNH7-F1
#
_cell.length_a   1.000
_cell.length_b   1.000
_cell.length_c   1.000
_cell.angle_alpha   90.00
_cell.angle_beta   90.00
_cell.angle_gamma   90.00
#
_symmetry.space_group_name_H-M   'P 1'
#
loop_
_entity.id
_entity.type
_entity.pdbx_description
1 polymer ?
#
loop_
_entity_poly.entity_id
_entity_poly.type
_entity_poly.pdbx_seq_one_letter_code
_entity_poly.pdbx_strand_id
1 'polypeptide(L)'
;MRWVIDYPANIEVQSRYPTIVSVCVIFTSLMVAVVACRSYARNWLSRVYSVLVIVETRLGLGLPHSLPLEVVTDRLALLEYVSWPFYLLTGTGYKLATGFAALDLTRKSSMTANRQLIWLAIFIITLAQLVLLLLFLLRCQPLKKAWLPHAQGNCFGWGPLLYGTSVTTIVCDLFAFLQPFPIFLKTQISMKKKISLTGLFLLSFLTSVCSIIRICQVEAMLKTGDSTMLVMLGTIEICTGVRTVKIFDSKMSVYH
;
A
#
# COMPACT_ATOMS: atom_id res chain seq x y z
N MET A 1 -16.28 -20.13 18.50
CA MET A 1 -16.34 -20.08 17.02
C MET A 1 -14.92 -20.08 16.50
N ARG A 2 -14.59 -20.91 15.49
CA ARG A 2 -13.24 -20.96 14.89
C ARG A 2 -13.03 -19.76 13.96
N TRP A 3 -11.82 -19.20 13.94
CA TRP A 3 -11.50 -18.08 13.04
C TRP A 3 -11.20 -18.55 11.63
N VAL A 4 -10.38 -19.59 11.50
CA VAL A 4 -10.01 -20.22 10.23
C VAL A 4 -11.07 -21.28 9.89
N ILE A 5 -11.81 -21.07 8.80
CA ILE A 5 -13.03 -21.84 8.51
C ILE A 5 -12.71 -23.22 7.91
N ASP A 6 -11.70 -23.28 7.05
CA ASP A 6 -11.41 -24.47 6.23
C ASP A 6 -10.39 -25.44 6.86
N TYR A 7 -9.92 -25.19 8.09
CA TYR A 7 -8.85 -25.98 8.73
C TYR A 7 -9.21 -26.52 10.13
N PRO A 8 -8.65 -27.68 10.53
CA PRO A 8 -8.85 -28.25 11.86
C PRO A 8 -8.19 -27.40 12.98
N ALA A 9 -8.71 -27.51 14.21
CA ALA A 9 -8.39 -26.61 15.32
C ALA A 9 -6.91 -26.59 15.76
N ASN A 10 -6.15 -27.64 15.46
CA ASN A 10 -4.71 -27.71 15.73
C ASN A 10 -3.88 -26.78 14.82
N ILE A 11 -4.42 -26.42 13.65
CA ILE A 11 -3.76 -25.54 12.67
C ILE A 11 -4.02 -24.06 13.00
N GLU A 12 -5.14 -23.76 13.66
CA GLU A 12 -5.48 -22.41 14.12
C GLU A 12 -4.41 -21.83 15.06
N VAL A 13 -3.75 -22.67 15.87
CA VAL A 13 -2.66 -22.27 16.78
C VAL A 13 -1.40 -21.81 16.02
N GLN A 14 -1.19 -22.29 14.78
CA GLN A 14 -0.05 -21.87 13.96
C GLN A 14 -0.31 -20.55 13.22
N SER A 15 -1.58 -20.20 13.00
CA SER A 15 -1.94 -18.98 12.28
C SER A 15 -1.79 -17.75 13.18
N ARG A 16 -0.96 -16.78 12.75
CA ARG A 16 -0.76 -15.49 13.43
C ARG A 16 -1.85 -14.46 13.11
N TYR A 17 -3.05 -14.90 12.76
CA TYR A 17 -4.18 -14.05 12.38
C TYR A 17 -4.56 -12.98 13.44
N PRO A 18 -4.47 -13.21 14.77
CA PRO A 18 -4.93 -12.20 15.75
C PRO A 18 -4.12 -10.91 15.62
N THR A 19 -2.84 -11.03 15.30
CA THR A 19 -1.95 -9.89 15.08
C THR A 19 -2.32 -9.14 13.80
N ILE A 20 -2.64 -9.84 12.70
CA ILE A 20 -3.06 -9.21 11.44
C ILE A 20 -4.34 -8.40 11.65
N VAL A 21 -5.34 -9.02 12.29
CA VAL A 21 -6.63 -8.39 12.61
C VAL A 21 -6.42 -7.19 13.53
N SER A 22 -5.59 -7.33 14.56
CA SER A 22 -5.29 -6.23 15.50
C SER A 22 -4.68 -5.04 14.77
N VAL A 23 -3.70 -5.26 13.90
CA VAL A 23 -3.09 -4.20 13.08
C VAL A 23 -4.16 -3.56 12.18
N CYS A 24 -4.95 -4.35 11.45
CA CYS A 24 -6.00 -3.83 10.58
C CYS A 24 -7.01 -2.98 11.37
N VAL A 25 -7.51 -3.46 12.51
CA VAL A 25 -8.50 -2.77 13.34
C VAL A 25 -7.92 -1.52 13.98
N ILE A 26 -6.72 -1.57 14.56
CA ILE A 26 -6.07 -0.40 15.20
C ILE A 26 -5.80 0.68 14.15
N PHE A 27 -5.18 0.33 13.03
CA PHE A 27 -4.84 1.33 12.01
C PHE A 27 -6.08 1.88 11.29
N THR A 28 -7.09 1.03 11.04
CA THR A 28 -8.36 1.46 10.44
C THR A 28 -9.17 2.30 11.42
N SER A 29 -9.25 1.94 12.70
CA SER A 29 -9.96 2.74 13.71
C SER A 29 -9.28 4.08 13.96
N LEU A 30 -7.94 4.13 14.04
CA LEU A 30 -7.20 5.39 14.08
C LEU A 30 -7.47 6.23 12.82
N MET A 31 -7.52 5.61 11.64
CA MET A 31 -7.89 6.30 10.41
C MET A 31 -9.32 6.84 10.50
N VAL A 32 -10.29 6.02 10.91
CA VAL A 32 -11.70 6.40 11.04
C VAL A 32 -11.88 7.49 12.08
N ALA A 33 -11.19 7.44 13.22
CA ALA A 33 -11.22 8.48 14.24
C ALA A 33 -10.67 9.82 13.71
N VAL A 34 -9.55 9.79 12.97
CA VAL A 34 -8.98 10.97 12.31
C VAL A 34 -9.93 11.52 11.22
N VAL A 35 -10.60 10.64 10.46
CA VAL A 35 -11.56 11.01 9.40
C VAL A 35 -12.90 11.50 9.98
N ALA A 36 -13.40 10.88 11.05
CA ALA A 36 -14.63 11.26 11.74
C ALA A 36 -14.46 12.61 12.47
N CYS A 37 -13.27 12.85 13.01
CA CYS A 37 -12.88 14.14 13.60
C CYS A 37 -12.76 15.26 12.54
N ARG A 38 -12.68 14.95 11.23
CA ARG A 38 -12.55 15.94 10.15
C ARG A 38 -13.26 15.51 8.84
N SER A 39 -14.48 16.01 8.66
CA SER A 39 -15.32 16.03 7.45
C SER A 39 -14.78 15.37 6.16
N TYR A 40 -15.35 14.20 5.85
CA TYR A 40 -15.50 13.49 4.56
C TYR A 40 -14.32 13.50 3.57
N ALA A 41 -13.29 12.67 3.80
CA ALA A 41 -12.32 12.28 2.76
C ALA A 41 -12.65 10.88 2.25
N ARG A 42 -12.79 10.76 0.93
CA ARG A 42 -13.27 9.62 0.18
C ARG A 42 -12.19 8.53 0.04
N ASN A 43 -11.54 8.13 1.13
CA ASN A 43 -10.52 7.07 1.14
C ASN A 43 -11.19 5.73 1.42
N TRP A 44 -12.04 5.30 0.49
CA TRP A 44 -12.74 4.02 0.56
C TRP A 44 -11.84 2.86 0.14
N LEU A 45 -10.85 3.10 -0.74
CA LEU A 45 -9.91 2.07 -1.23
C LEU A 45 -9.12 1.39 -0.10
N SER A 46 -8.57 2.15 0.86
CA SER A 46 -7.83 1.57 1.99
C SER A 46 -8.74 0.75 2.90
N ARG A 47 -9.98 1.20 3.11
CA ARG A 47 -10.98 0.47 3.93
C ARG A 47 -11.39 -0.84 3.26
N VAL A 48 -11.61 -0.81 1.95
CA VAL A 48 -11.88 -2.02 1.17
C VAL A 48 -10.71 -2.98 1.25
N TYR A 49 -9.47 -2.49 1.07
CA TYR A 49 -8.28 -3.33 1.22
C TYR A 49 -8.18 -3.99 2.61
N SER A 50 -8.35 -3.22 3.69
CA SER A 50 -8.32 -3.77 5.06
C SER A 50 -9.43 -4.80 5.30
N VAL A 51 -10.64 -4.58 4.77
CA VAL A 51 -11.73 -5.57 4.87
C VAL A 51 -11.39 -6.84 4.09
N LEU A 52 -10.87 -6.72 2.88
CA LEU A 52 -10.45 -7.88 2.08
C LEU A 52 -9.38 -8.69 2.81
N VAL A 53 -8.35 -8.04 3.36
CA VAL A 53 -7.31 -8.72 4.15
C VAL A 53 -7.90 -9.43 5.37
N ILE A 54 -8.84 -8.81 6.09
CA ILE A 54 -9.52 -9.46 7.22
C ILE A 54 -10.26 -10.72 6.75
N VAL A 55 -10.97 -10.66 5.62
CA VAL A 55 -11.66 -11.83 5.05
C VAL A 55 -10.65 -12.91 4.61
N GLU A 56 -9.53 -12.54 4.00
CA GLU A 56 -8.46 -13.47 3.62
C GLU A 56 -7.89 -14.21 4.84
N THR A 57 -7.74 -13.53 6.00
CA THR A 57 -7.29 -14.23 7.24
C THR A 57 -8.27 -15.31 7.71
N ARG A 58 -9.56 -15.19 7.40
CA ARG A 58 -10.58 -16.22 7.73
C ARG A 58 -10.42 -17.46 6.85
N LEU A 59 -9.84 -17.30 5.67
CA LEU A 59 -9.60 -18.35 4.68
C LEU A 59 -8.19 -18.95 4.78
N GLY A 60 -7.39 -18.54 5.77
CA GLY A 60 -6.08 -19.14 6.04
C GLY A 60 -4.87 -18.35 5.52
N LEU A 61 -5.01 -17.06 5.19
CA LEU A 61 -3.87 -16.20 4.89
C LEU A 61 -2.83 -16.23 6.03
N GLY A 62 -1.56 -16.46 5.71
CA GLY A 62 -0.44 -16.54 6.67
C GLY A 62 -0.13 -17.94 7.19
N LEU A 63 -0.81 -18.99 6.69
CA LEU A 63 -0.45 -20.38 6.99
C LEU A 63 0.77 -20.86 6.16
N PRO A 64 1.69 -21.65 6.74
CA PRO A 64 2.87 -22.13 6.04
C PRO A 64 2.55 -23.13 4.92
N HIS A 65 3.39 -23.18 3.87
CA HIS A 65 3.25 -24.06 2.70
C HIS A 65 3.37 -25.57 3.00
N SER A 66 3.65 -25.97 4.25
CA SER A 66 3.72 -27.37 4.68
C SER A 66 2.34 -28.05 4.79
N LEU A 67 1.26 -27.27 4.72
CA LEU A 67 -0.09 -27.82 4.58
C LEU A 67 -0.38 -28.11 3.11
N PRO A 68 -1.03 -29.24 2.77
CA PRO A 68 -1.26 -29.61 1.38
C PRO A 68 -1.94 -28.48 0.59
N LEU A 69 -1.26 -28.08 -0.48
CA LEU A 69 -1.65 -27.06 -1.48
C LEU A 69 -3.00 -27.35 -2.18
N GLU A 70 -3.60 -28.50 -1.90
CA GLU A 70 -4.95 -28.88 -2.35
C GLU A 70 -6.07 -28.01 -1.74
N VAL A 71 -5.74 -27.21 -0.72
CA VAL A 71 -6.67 -26.31 -0.02
C VAL A 71 -6.31 -24.83 -0.18
N VAL A 72 -5.63 -24.41 -1.27
CA VAL A 72 -5.79 -23.01 -1.69
C VAL A 72 -7.19 -22.89 -2.25
N THR A 73 -8.14 -22.56 -1.38
CA THR A 73 -9.54 -22.39 -1.77
C THR A 73 -9.59 -21.38 -2.92
N ASP A 74 -10.32 -21.67 -4.00
CA ASP A 74 -10.52 -20.73 -5.12
C ASP A 74 -10.93 -19.32 -4.63
N ARG A 75 -11.60 -19.27 -3.47
CA ARG A 75 -11.98 -18.04 -2.75
C ARG A 75 -10.78 -17.23 -2.25
N LEU A 76 -9.77 -17.87 -1.67
CA LEU A 76 -8.55 -17.18 -1.21
C LEU A 76 -7.77 -16.64 -2.41
N ALA A 77 -7.57 -17.44 -3.45
CA ALA A 77 -6.89 -17.01 -4.67
C ALA A 77 -7.60 -15.85 -5.37
N LEU A 78 -8.94 -15.89 -5.42
CA LEU A 78 -9.76 -14.79 -5.94
C LEU A 78 -9.63 -13.52 -5.10
N LEU A 79 -9.68 -13.63 -3.77
CA LEU A 79 -9.54 -12.48 -2.89
C LEU A 79 -8.15 -11.85 -3.00
N GLU A 80 -7.10 -12.65 -3.00
CA GLU A 80 -5.74 -12.15 -3.23
C GLU A 80 -5.66 -11.41 -4.57
N TYR A 81 -6.18 -12.01 -5.65
CA TYR A 81 -6.23 -11.38 -6.97
C TYR A 81 -6.95 -10.03 -6.96
N VAL A 82 -8.07 -9.92 -6.25
CA VAL A 82 -8.86 -8.68 -6.13
C VAL A 82 -8.18 -7.66 -5.22
N SER A 83 -7.49 -8.09 -4.16
CA SER A 83 -6.81 -7.24 -3.18
C SER A 83 -5.61 -6.48 -3.75
N TRP A 84 -4.86 -7.08 -4.67
CA TRP A 84 -3.66 -6.47 -5.27
C TRP A 84 -3.91 -5.11 -5.96
N PRO A 85 -4.93 -4.97 -6.84
CA PRO A 85 -5.33 -3.68 -7.37
C PRO A 85 -5.62 -2.63 -6.30
N PHE A 86 -6.35 -2.97 -5.24
CA PHE A 86 -6.65 -2.02 -4.15
C PHE A 86 -5.38 -1.62 -3.38
N TYR A 87 -4.46 -2.56 -3.17
CA TYR A 87 -3.16 -2.30 -2.59
C TYR A 87 -2.39 -1.24 -3.41
N LEU A 88 -2.23 -1.49 -4.72
CA LEU A 88 -1.47 -0.63 -5.63
C LEU A 88 -2.13 0.75 -5.81
N LEU A 89 -3.44 0.79 -5.99
CA LEU A 89 -4.17 2.05 -6.17
C LEU A 89 -4.11 2.92 -4.92
N THR A 90 -4.22 2.33 -3.73
CA THR A 90 -4.11 3.08 -2.48
C THR A 90 -2.68 3.58 -2.27
N GLY A 91 -1.69 2.72 -2.55
CA GLY A 91 -0.27 3.07 -2.49
C GLY A 91 0.11 4.19 -3.46
N THR A 92 -0.48 4.22 -4.65
CA THR A 92 -0.26 5.26 -5.65
C THR A 92 -0.95 6.56 -5.26
N GLY A 93 -2.19 6.48 -4.75
CA GLY A 93 -3.00 7.65 -4.40
C GLY A 93 -2.31 8.58 -3.41
N TYR A 94 -1.64 8.04 -2.38
CA TYR A 94 -0.93 8.90 -1.41
C TYR A 94 0.32 9.56 -2.01
N LYS A 95 1.07 8.85 -2.87
CA LYS A 95 2.26 9.38 -3.55
C LYS A 95 1.90 10.50 -4.54
N LEU A 96 0.79 10.34 -5.26
CA LEU A 96 0.30 11.40 -6.15
C LEU A 96 -0.15 12.61 -5.35
N ALA A 97 -0.83 12.40 -4.22
CA ALA A 97 -1.25 13.49 -3.35
C ALA A 97 -0.07 14.29 -2.79
N THR A 98 1.06 13.65 -2.45
CA THR A 98 2.27 14.39 -2.02
C THR A 98 2.83 15.24 -3.16
N GLY A 99 2.85 14.71 -4.39
CA GLY A 99 3.27 15.43 -5.58
C GLY A 99 2.37 16.63 -5.89
N PHE A 100 1.05 16.46 -5.87
CA PHE A 100 0.10 17.55 -6.09
C PHE A 100 0.20 18.63 -5.00
N ALA A 101 0.37 18.24 -3.73
CA ALA A 101 0.61 19.17 -2.64
C ALA A 101 1.90 20.00 -2.85
N ALA A 102 2.97 19.38 -3.36
CA ALA A 102 4.21 20.07 -3.72
C ALA A 102 4.02 21.03 -4.92
N LEU A 103 3.20 20.66 -5.92
CA LEU A 103 2.82 21.54 -7.03
C LEU A 103 2.07 22.78 -6.54
N ASP A 104 1.09 22.62 -5.65
CA ASP A 104 0.32 23.74 -5.11
C ASP A 104 1.18 24.73 -4.32
N LEU A 105 2.20 24.23 -3.61
CA LEU A 105 3.16 25.07 -2.91
C LEU A 105 4.07 25.86 -3.87
N THR A 106 4.46 25.25 -4.99
CA THR A 106 5.30 25.92 -6.00
C THR A 106 4.52 26.84 -6.93
N ARG A 107 3.18 26.71 -7.02
CA ARG A 107 2.32 27.54 -7.88
C ARG A 107 2.45 29.05 -7.64
N LYS A 108 2.73 29.47 -6.39
CA LYS A 108 2.91 30.89 -6.03
C LYS A 108 4.37 31.36 -6.11
N SER A 109 5.32 30.48 -6.43
CA SER A 109 6.76 30.77 -6.42
C SER A 109 7.32 30.73 -7.86
N SER A 110 8.36 31.52 -8.16
CA SER A 110 9.00 31.61 -9.49
C SER A 110 9.86 30.36 -9.85
N MET A 111 9.59 29.21 -9.23
CA MET A 111 10.44 28.02 -9.30
C MET A 111 9.99 27.05 -10.41
N THR A 112 10.04 27.51 -11.67
CA THR A 112 9.60 26.73 -12.84
C THR A 112 10.33 25.40 -13.02
N ALA A 113 11.64 25.35 -12.75
CA ALA A 113 12.43 24.12 -12.82
C ALA A 113 11.97 23.05 -11.81
N ASN A 114 11.68 23.44 -10.56
CA ASN A 114 11.16 22.50 -9.54
C ASN A 114 9.78 21.96 -9.95
N ARG A 115 8.94 22.79 -10.56
CA ARG A 115 7.63 22.36 -11.06
C ARG A 115 7.76 21.29 -12.14
N GLN A 116 8.73 21.42 -13.04
CA GLN A 116 9.01 20.38 -14.06
C GLN A 116 9.49 19.08 -13.41
N LEU A 117 10.38 19.14 -12.42
CA LEU A 117 10.84 17.96 -11.68
C LEU A 117 9.70 17.25 -10.94
N ILE A 118 8.78 18.01 -10.31
CA ILE A 118 7.63 17.43 -9.62
C ILE A 118 6.67 16.74 -10.61
N TRP A 119 6.39 17.36 -11.76
CA TRP A 119 5.59 16.74 -12.82
C TRP A 119 6.23 15.47 -13.38
N LEU A 120 7.54 15.49 -13.60
CA LEU A 120 8.30 14.31 -14.03
C LEU A 120 8.19 13.18 -13.01
N ALA A 121 8.34 13.48 -11.72
CA ALA A 121 8.19 12.48 -10.66
C ALA A 121 6.76 11.90 -10.60
N ILE A 122 5.72 12.75 -10.72
CA ILE A 122 4.32 12.30 -10.78
C ILE A 122 4.10 11.36 -11.98
N PHE A 123 4.64 11.71 -13.15
CA PHE A 123 4.55 10.90 -14.35
C PHE A 123 5.23 9.54 -14.18
N ILE A 124 6.46 9.51 -13.66
CA ILE A 124 7.22 8.27 -13.40
C ILE A 124 6.48 7.37 -12.41
N ILE A 125 6.00 7.93 -11.29
CA ILE A 125 5.26 7.17 -10.27
C ILE A 125 3.98 6.57 -10.88
N THR A 126 3.22 7.36 -11.65
CA THR A 126 1.98 6.88 -12.27
C THR A 126 2.25 5.77 -13.27
N LEU A 127 3.26 5.94 -14.14
CA LEU A 127 3.61 4.96 -15.16
C LEU A 127 4.11 3.65 -14.54
N ALA A 128 5.00 3.74 -13.55
CA ALA A 128 5.54 2.57 -12.86
C ALA A 128 4.43 1.76 -12.18
N GLN A 129 3.48 2.43 -11.52
CA GLN A 129 2.37 1.76 -10.84
C GLN A 129 1.33 1.20 -11.82
N LEU A 130 1.11 1.86 -12.97
CA LEU A 130 0.28 1.32 -14.03
C LEU A 130 0.85 0.01 -14.60
N VAL A 131 2.17 -0.04 -14.83
CA VAL A 131 2.85 -1.26 -15.29
C VAL A 131 2.69 -2.38 -14.26
N LEU A 132 2.93 -2.11 -12.96
CA LEU A 132 2.73 -3.10 -11.91
C LEU A 132 1.29 -3.61 -11.85
N LEU A 133 0.31 -2.71 -11.93
CA LEU A 133 -1.10 -3.08 -11.94
C LEU A 133 -1.43 -4.05 -13.08
N LEU A 134 -0.95 -3.74 -14.30
CA LEU A 134 -1.14 -4.62 -15.45
C LEU A 134 -0.42 -5.97 -15.27
N LEU A 135 0.78 -5.99 -14.72
CA LEU A 135 1.51 -7.23 -14.43
C LEU A 135 0.77 -8.12 -13.44
N PHE A 136 0.15 -7.57 -12.40
CA PHE A 136 -0.67 -8.35 -11.46
C PHE A 136 -1.97 -8.84 -12.09
N LEU A 137 -2.67 -7.97 -12.82
CA LEU A 137 -3.92 -8.32 -13.46
C LEU A 137 -3.73 -9.40 -14.53
N LEU A 138 -2.64 -9.33 -15.30
CA LEU A 138 -2.35 -10.23 -16.42
C LEU A 138 -1.25 -11.25 -16.09
N ARG A 139 -1.05 -11.58 -14.81
CA ARG A 139 0.06 -12.46 -14.35
C ARG A 139 0.00 -13.89 -14.91
N CYS A 140 -1.16 -14.37 -15.35
CA CYS A 140 -1.38 -15.74 -15.81
C CYS A 140 -1.94 -15.80 -17.23
N GLN A 141 -1.57 -16.86 -17.95
CA GLN A 141 -2.08 -17.22 -19.27
C GLN A 141 -2.60 -18.67 -19.21
N PRO A 142 -3.92 -18.91 -19.31
CA PRO A 142 -5.00 -17.94 -19.47
C PRO A 142 -5.31 -17.17 -18.18
N LEU A 143 -5.87 -15.97 -18.32
CA LEU A 143 -6.19 -15.06 -17.21
C LEU A 143 -6.98 -15.75 -16.08
N LYS A 144 -7.91 -16.65 -16.42
CA LYS A 144 -8.71 -17.43 -15.46
C LYS A 144 -7.89 -18.18 -14.42
N LYS A 145 -6.65 -18.57 -14.73
CA LYS A 145 -5.75 -19.26 -13.79
C LYS A 145 -5.30 -18.36 -12.64
N ALA A 146 -5.39 -17.04 -12.79
CA ALA A 146 -4.98 -16.11 -11.74
C ALA A 146 -5.85 -16.22 -10.48
N TRP A 147 -7.14 -16.58 -10.62
CA TRP A 147 -8.08 -16.78 -9.51
C TRP A 147 -8.65 -18.21 -9.41
N LEU A 148 -8.40 -19.07 -10.40
CA LEU A 148 -8.69 -20.51 -10.35
C LEU A 148 -7.36 -21.29 -10.37
N PRO A 149 -6.74 -21.55 -9.21
CA PRO A 149 -5.44 -22.21 -9.12
C PRO A 149 -5.39 -23.58 -9.81
N HIS A 150 -6.51 -24.31 -9.84
CA HIS A 150 -6.62 -25.63 -10.48
C HIS A 150 -6.76 -25.57 -12.01
N ALA A 151 -6.91 -24.39 -12.61
CA ALA A 151 -7.00 -24.27 -14.06
C ALA A 151 -5.66 -24.55 -14.76
N GLN A 152 -5.73 -25.16 -15.95
CA GLN A 152 -4.56 -25.34 -16.81
C GLN A 152 -4.03 -23.99 -17.33
N GLY A 153 -2.71 -23.88 -17.44
CA GLY A 153 -2.02 -22.66 -17.88
C GLY A 153 -0.69 -22.43 -17.18
N ASN A 154 -0.03 -21.33 -17.53
CA ASN A 154 1.21 -20.88 -16.90
C ASN A 154 1.04 -19.51 -16.27
N CYS A 155 1.76 -19.25 -15.18
CA CYS A 155 1.75 -17.97 -14.48
C CYS A 155 3.17 -17.48 -14.31
N PHE A 156 3.35 -16.16 -14.29
CA PHE A 156 4.62 -15.56 -13.94
C PHE A 156 4.97 -15.86 -12.47
N GLY A 157 6.26 -15.99 -12.17
CA GLY A 157 6.74 -16.33 -10.84
C GLY A 157 6.30 -15.31 -9.78
N TRP A 158 5.74 -15.80 -8.67
CA TRP A 158 5.24 -14.93 -7.60
C TRP A 158 6.35 -14.14 -6.91
N GLY A 159 7.48 -14.80 -6.59
CA GLY A 159 8.64 -14.15 -5.99
C GLY A 159 9.14 -12.94 -6.80
N PRO A 160 9.47 -13.11 -8.09
CA PRO A 160 9.88 -12.00 -8.96
C PRO A 160 8.88 -10.83 -9.01
N LEU A 161 7.57 -11.10 -9.03
CA LEU A 161 6.54 -10.04 -8.96
C LEU A 161 6.58 -9.29 -7.63
N LEU A 162 6.69 -10.00 -6.51
CA LEU A 162 6.78 -9.39 -5.18
C LEU A 162 8.05 -8.54 -5.03
N TYR A 163 9.20 -9.02 -5.51
CA TYR A 163 10.45 -8.25 -5.52
C TYR A 163 10.32 -7.01 -6.40
N GLY A 164 9.88 -7.18 -7.65
CA GLY A 164 9.72 -6.07 -8.59
C GLY A 164 8.82 -4.98 -8.00
N THR A 165 7.69 -5.38 -7.44
CA THR A 165 6.74 -4.45 -6.80
C THR A 165 7.37 -3.70 -5.63
N SER A 166 8.09 -4.40 -4.77
CA SER A 166 8.69 -3.79 -3.59
C SER A 166 9.83 -2.84 -3.98
N VAL A 167 10.68 -3.22 -4.94
CA VAL A 167 11.76 -2.36 -5.47
C VAL A 167 11.17 -1.11 -6.13
N THR A 168 10.19 -1.27 -7.01
CA THR A 168 9.53 -0.14 -7.67
C THR A 168 8.85 0.78 -6.65
N THR A 169 8.26 0.21 -5.59
CA THR A 169 7.62 1.00 -4.51
C THR A 169 8.66 1.83 -3.76
N ILE A 170 9.80 1.25 -3.38
CA ILE A 170 10.92 1.98 -2.74
C ILE A 170 11.39 3.12 -3.63
N VAL A 171 11.62 2.87 -4.92
CA VAL A 171 12.05 3.91 -5.86
C VAL A 171 11.02 5.04 -5.94
N CYS A 172 9.72 4.70 -6.02
CA CYS A 172 8.64 5.69 -6.01
C CYS A 172 8.57 6.49 -4.69
N ASP A 173 8.81 5.84 -3.55
CA ASP A 173 8.86 6.50 -2.25
C ASP A 173 10.03 7.50 -2.17
N LEU A 174 11.20 7.15 -2.71
CA LEU A 174 12.35 8.05 -2.78
C LEU A 174 12.05 9.27 -3.66
N PHE A 175 11.40 9.09 -4.81
CA PHE A 175 10.96 10.23 -5.62
C PHE A 175 9.98 11.13 -4.86
N ALA A 176 8.98 10.54 -4.19
CA ALA A 176 8.01 11.29 -3.39
C ALA A 176 8.67 12.05 -2.21
N PHE A 177 9.68 11.45 -1.59
CA PHE A 177 10.47 12.03 -0.50
C PHE A 177 11.34 13.20 -0.96
N LEU A 178 11.92 13.13 -2.16
CA LEU A 178 12.80 14.18 -2.70
C LEU A 178 12.02 15.39 -3.23
N GLN A 179 10.75 15.24 -3.63
CA GLN A 179 9.91 16.33 -4.15
C GLN A 179 9.86 17.60 -3.27
N PRO A 180 9.63 17.53 -1.95
CA PRO A 180 9.54 18.72 -1.10
C PRO A 180 10.90 19.34 -0.71
N PHE A 181 12.02 18.62 -0.90
CA PHE A 181 13.33 19.04 -0.39
C PHE A 181 13.87 20.33 -1.05
N PRO A 182 13.83 20.50 -2.39
CA PRO A 182 14.25 21.74 -3.05
C PRO A 182 13.42 22.97 -2.67
N ILE A 183 12.16 22.77 -2.26
CA ILE A 183 11.25 23.84 -1.82
C ILE A 183 11.70 24.39 -0.46
N PHE A 184 12.18 23.50 0.42
CA PHE A 184 12.61 23.83 1.77
C PHE A 184 13.86 24.73 1.79
N LEU A 185 14.78 24.53 0.84
CA LEU A 185 16.05 25.26 0.79
C LEU A 185 15.91 26.73 0.36
N LYS A 186 14.83 27.09 -0.34
CA LYS A 186 14.73 28.38 -1.05
C LYS A 186 13.58 29.29 -0.60
N THR A 187 12.68 28.84 0.28
CA THR A 187 11.43 29.58 0.56
C THR A 187 11.20 29.83 2.06
N GLN A 188 10.90 31.08 2.42
CA GLN A 188 10.41 31.49 3.75
C GLN A 188 8.97 31.01 3.95
N ILE A 189 8.81 29.75 4.37
CA ILE A 189 7.51 29.09 4.53
C ILE A 189 6.96 29.32 5.94
N SER A 190 5.69 29.71 6.06
CA SER A 190 4.99 29.81 7.35
C SER A 190 5.07 28.49 8.15
N MET A 191 5.27 28.55 9.47
CA MET A 191 5.43 27.36 10.34
C MET A 191 4.35 26.28 10.14
N LYS A 192 3.11 26.69 9.87
CA LYS A 192 1.99 25.78 9.59
C LYS A 192 2.21 24.89 8.35
N LYS A 193 2.81 25.43 7.29
CA LYS A 193 3.15 24.70 6.05
C LYS A 193 4.42 23.87 6.24
N LYS A 194 5.37 24.39 7.03
CA LYS A 194 6.61 23.69 7.40
C LYS A 194 6.30 22.37 8.13
N ILE A 195 5.42 22.40 9.14
CA ILE A 195 4.99 21.19 9.87
C ILE A 195 4.31 20.18 8.93
N SER A 196 3.43 20.64 8.03
CA SER A 196 2.76 19.77 7.06
C SER A 196 3.72 19.08 6.10
N LEU A 197 4.72 19.81 5.61
CA LEU A 197 5.77 19.28 4.73
C LEU A 197 6.68 18.28 5.45
N THR A 198 7.08 18.58 6.69
CA THR A 198 7.86 17.65 7.50
C THR A 198 7.07 16.37 7.79
N GLY A 199 5.75 16.47 8.00
CA GLY A 199 4.87 15.31 8.14
C GLY A 199 4.84 14.42 6.88
N LEU A 200 4.73 15.01 5.69
CA LEU A 200 4.80 14.28 4.42
C LEU A 200 6.15 13.54 4.27
N PHE A 201 7.25 14.22 4.56
CA PHE A 201 8.59 13.69 4.46
C PHE A 201 8.83 12.49 5.39
N LEU A 202 8.41 12.62 6.66
CA LEU A 202 8.48 11.52 7.63
C LEU A 202 7.63 10.34 7.21
N LEU A 203 6.47 10.57 6.58
CA LEU A 203 5.59 9.49 6.13
C LEU A 203 6.17 8.75 4.93
N SER A 204 6.70 9.45 3.92
CA SER A 204 7.41 8.81 2.80
C SER A 204 8.64 8.03 3.26
N PHE A 205 9.32 8.50 4.31
CA PHE A 205 10.42 7.76 4.92
C PHE A 205 9.93 6.48 5.62
N LEU A 206 8.85 6.56 6.40
CA LEU A 206 8.26 5.40 7.06
C LEU A 206 7.76 4.35 6.06
N THR A 207 7.11 4.76 4.97
CA THR A 207 6.67 3.83 3.92
C THR A 207 7.85 3.18 3.21
N SER A 208 8.93 3.93 2.95
CA SER A 208 10.18 3.37 2.40
C SER A 208 10.75 2.28 3.29
N VAL A 209 10.82 2.51 4.61
CA VAL A 209 11.31 1.52 5.58
C VAL A 209 10.43 0.27 5.58
N CYS A 210 9.10 0.42 5.55
CA CYS A 210 8.18 -0.72 5.44
C CYS A 210 8.45 -1.53 4.17
N SER A 211 8.64 -0.86 3.02
CA SER A 211 8.92 -1.49 1.73
C SER A 211 10.28 -2.21 1.70
N ILE A 212 11.30 -1.68 2.38
CA ILE A 212 12.62 -2.34 2.51
C ILE A 212 12.49 -3.62 3.35
N ILE A 213 11.82 -3.54 4.50
CA ILE A 213 11.60 -4.72 5.36
C ILE A 213 10.78 -5.76 4.59
N ARG A 214 9.79 -5.31 3.81
CA ARG A 214 8.96 -6.18 2.97
C ARG A 214 9.79 -6.98 1.97
N ILE A 215 10.80 -6.40 1.32
CA ILE A 215 11.73 -7.15 0.44
C ILE A 215 12.39 -8.31 1.20
N CYS A 216 12.90 -8.07 2.40
CA CYS A 216 13.52 -9.13 3.21
C CYS A 216 12.51 -10.23 3.58
N GLN A 217 11.24 -9.86 3.78
CA GLN A 217 10.17 -10.82 4.03
C GLN A 217 9.80 -11.66 2.81
N VAL A 218 10.06 -11.20 1.58
CA VAL A 218 9.80 -12.01 0.36
C VAL A 218 10.68 -13.27 0.36
N GLU A 219 11.94 -13.18 0.80
CA GLU A 219 12.79 -14.37 0.93
C GLU A 219 12.26 -15.34 1.98
N ALA A 220 11.85 -14.82 3.13
CA ALA A 220 11.27 -15.61 4.22
C ALA A 220 9.99 -16.32 3.74
N MET A 221 9.10 -15.56 3.12
CA MET A 221 7.89 -16.02 2.45
C MET A 221 8.13 -17.18 1.48
N LEU A 222 9.13 -17.07 0.60
CA LEU A 222 9.44 -18.11 -0.38
C LEU A 222 10.01 -19.39 0.27
N LYS A 223 10.66 -19.28 1.45
CA LYS A 223 11.27 -20.40 2.17
C LYS A 223 10.31 -21.08 3.15
N THR A 224 9.48 -20.33 3.87
CA THR A 224 8.60 -20.83 4.94
C THR A 224 7.13 -20.86 4.56
N GLY A 225 6.72 -20.13 3.52
CA GLY A 225 5.33 -19.96 3.11
C GLY A 225 4.52 -19.02 4.02
N ASP A 226 5.11 -18.45 5.08
CA ASP A 226 4.39 -17.57 6.01
C ASP A 226 4.30 -16.13 5.46
N SER A 227 3.10 -15.73 5.01
CA SER A 227 2.82 -14.38 4.47
C SER A 227 2.48 -13.32 5.51
N THR A 228 2.38 -13.71 6.77
CA THR A 228 1.87 -12.87 7.86
C THR A 228 2.59 -11.52 7.91
N MET A 229 3.93 -11.54 7.96
CA MET A 229 4.72 -10.31 8.09
C MET A 229 4.65 -9.45 6.83
N LEU A 230 4.62 -10.06 5.64
CA LEU A 230 4.51 -9.34 4.37
C LEU A 230 3.18 -8.59 4.27
N VAL A 231 2.07 -9.24 4.65
CA VAL A 231 0.72 -8.66 4.64
C VAL A 231 0.57 -7.56 5.70
N MET A 232 1.13 -7.76 6.89
CA MET A 232 1.13 -6.73 7.94
C MET A 232 1.86 -5.46 7.49
N LEU A 233 3.06 -5.62 6.92
CA LEU A 233 3.84 -4.48 6.43
C LEU A 233 3.11 -3.73 5.31
N GLY A 234 2.48 -4.45 4.39
CA GLY A 234 1.65 -3.83 3.34
C GLY A 234 0.43 -3.07 3.90
N THR A 235 -0.21 -3.61 4.93
CA THR A 235 -1.34 -2.95 5.61
C THR A 235 -0.87 -1.67 6.31
N ILE A 236 0.25 -1.72 7.04
CA ILE A 236 0.82 -0.55 7.72
C ILE A 236 1.20 0.53 6.70
N GLU A 237 1.85 0.15 5.60
CA GLU A 237 2.23 1.07 4.53
C GLU A 237 1.01 1.82 3.98
N ILE A 238 -0.07 1.09 3.67
CA ILE A 238 -1.30 1.68 3.12
C ILE A 238 -2.00 2.58 4.15
N CYS A 239 -2.11 2.15 5.40
CA CYS A 239 -2.81 2.92 6.42
C CYS A 239 -2.05 4.18 6.85
N THR A 240 -0.72 4.19 6.73
CA THR A 240 0.12 5.35 7.08
C THR A 240 0.13 6.41 5.98
N GLY A 241 0.25 6.02 4.70
CA GLY A 241 0.30 6.96 3.57
C GLY A 241 -0.96 7.83 3.41
N VAL A 242 -2.14 7.32 3.79
CA VAL A 242 -3.43 7.99 3.60
C VAL A 242 -3.64 9.22 4.50
N ARG A 243 -2.86 9.38 5.58
CA ARG A 243 -3.10 10.42 6.60
C ARG A 243 -2.76 11.85 6.15
N THR A 244 -1.94 12.02 5.13
CA THR A 244 -1.31 13.34 4.84
C THR A 244 -2.05 14.19 3.81
N VAL A 245 -2.92 13.60 3.00
CA VAL A 245 -3.58 14.29 1.87
C VAL A 245 -4.48 15.45 2.34
N LYS A 246 -5.05 15.37 3.55
CA LYS A 246 -6.01 16.37 4.04
C LYS A 246 -5.49 17.45 4.97
N ILE A 247 -4.22 17.41 5.37
CA ILE A 247 -3.61 18.56 6.07
C ILE A 247 -3.59 19.78 5.12
N PHE A 248 -3.57 19.54 3.80
CA PHE A 248 -3.52 20.56 2.76
C PHE A 248 -4.89 21.21 2.46
N ASP A 249 -5.98 20.44 2.45
CA ASP A 249 -7.30 20.93 2.04
C ASP A 249 -7.93 21.91 3.06
N SER A 250 -7.71 21.68 4.36
CA SER A 250 -8.35 22.47 5.42
C SER A 250 -7.86 23.93 5.54
N LYS A 251 -6.91 24.37 4.72
CA LYS A 251 -6.35 25.74 4.76
C LYS A 251 -6.44 26.51 3.44
N MET A 252 -6.94 25.90 2.36
CA MET A 252 -7.25 26.66 1.14
C MET A 252 -8.64 27.32 1.17
N SER A 253 -9.55 26.90 2.07
CA SER A 253 -10.89 27.49 2.20
C SER A 253 -10.99 28.69 3.14
N VAL A 254 -9.88 29.17 3.72
CA VAL A 254 -9.87 30.32 4.67
C VAL A 254 -9.36 31.60 4.02
N TYR A 255 -9.09 31.60 2.71
CA TYR A 255 -8.67 32.80 1.97
C TYR A 255 -9.40 32.91 0.62
N HIS A 256 -10.73 32.89 0.70
CA HIS A 256 -11.59 33.60 -0.23
C HIS A 256 -12.37 34.65 0.55
#